data_AF-A0A849VVV4-F1
#
_entry.id   AF-A0A849VVV4-F1
#
_cell.length_a   1.000
_cell.length_b   1.000
_cell.length_c   1.000
_cell.angle_alpha   90.00
_cell.angle_beta   90.00
_cell.angle_gamma   90.00
#
_symmetry.space_group_name_H-M   'P 1'
#
loop_
_entity.id
_entity.type
_entity.pdbx_description
1 polymer ?
#
loop_
_entity_poly.entity_id
_entity_poly.type
_entity_poly.pdbx_seq_one_letter_code
_entity_poly.pdbx_strand_id
1 'polypeptide(L)'
;MAEKARKITQPAIDRGDYKPKLGADGKPKLTYYPDAGKPGLVLVVQPSGKKSWVIFYRRLSDRKQRKYTLEGFPSLGAAHKLAQDKLDDISNGLDPAAQKQEAKRAAKEGTPDRDLFKTVVERYMRVYRQGRATQRKKKKDYKPKERTVLETARLLGLKPDPENPNGWAVIEGGLVEKWGDRRIQDIRKRDVRDHLDGLLEKSERKANGAPYVANRTYAALAPLFAWAAQQDDDLMIEAAQLKWNKAAEQKRERFLNQDEIRWFWQATGEKPDGIGWPFGSLFRLLLLTGARKSQVGEATDSELDLSKRLWTIPDREGGKGKVNKLPLTDEVLAILKGLKRVKDTKLLFTMRGDKLNPTSYRKAYLRCRDLMEQQARKEAAERGDDPQAVSIEHWSVHALRHTVETHMRDDELRIGREQVNAVLNHSEGGMSGVYNHAEGIEMKREALEKWERYVLRLVNGNPPAENVVPLPLRARE
;
A
#
# COMPACT_ATOMS: atom_id res chain seq x y z
N MET A 1 35.73 -42.09 -40.95
CA MET A 1 35.14 -42.43 -42.27
C MET A 1 33.98 -41.48 -42.53
N ALA A 2 34.24 -40.37 -43.24
CA ALA A 2 33.18 -39.42 -43.61
C ALA A 2 32.32 -40.05 -44.72
N GLU A 3 31.04 -40.23 -44.46
CA GLU A 3 30.07 -40.71 -45.44
C GLU A 3 30.04 -39.75 -46.64
N LYS A 4 30.21 -40.27 -47.86
CA LYS A 4 30.15 -39.44 -49.08
C LYS A 4 28.80 -38.74 -49.12
N ALA A 5 28.81 -37.41 -49.34
CA ALA A 5 27.59 -36.61 -49.46
C ALA A 5 26.69 -37.21 -50.56
N ARG A 6 25.42 -37.44 -50.22
CA ARG A 6 24.39 -37.87 -51.18
C ARG A 6 23.43 -36.71 -51.38
N LYS A 7 22.89 -36.56 -52.59
CA LYS A 7 21.90 -35.52 -52.87
C LYS A 7 20.62 -35.83 -52.07
N ILE A 8 20.26 -34.94 -51.15
CA ILE A 8 19.02 -35.07 -50.38
C ILE A 8 17.86 -34.61 -51.28
N THR A 9 16.71 -35.28 -51.16
CA THR A 9 15.50 -34.91 -51.91
C THR A 9 14.33 -34.69 -50.95
N GLN A 10 13.46 -33.72 -51.24
CA GLN A 10 12.29 -33.44 -50.41
C GLN A 10 11.37 -34.67 -50.24
N PRO A 11 11.05 -35.43 -51.31
CA PRO A 11 10.25 -36.64 -51.16
C PRO A 11 10.87 -37.69 -50.22
N ALA A 12 12.20 -37.80 -50.17
CA ALA A 12 12.88 -38.72 -49.25
C ALA A 12 12.80 -38.25 -47.78
N ILE A 13 12.76 -36.93 -47.56
CA ILE A 13 12.51 -36.36 -46.23
C ILE A 13 11.08 -36.68 -45.79
N ASP A 14 10.11 -36.49 -46.68
CA ASP A 14 8.68 -36.65 -46.41
C ASP A 14 8.32 -38.13 -46.16
N ARG A 15 8.95 -39.06 -46.90
CA ARG A 15 8.83 -40.51 -46.66
C ARG A 15 9.52 -40.99 -45.38
N GLY A 16 10.33 -40.15 -44.75
CA GLY A 16 11.05 -40.49 -43.52
C GLY A 16 12.28 -41.38 -43.75
N ASP A 17 12.89 -41.31 -44.93
CA ASP A 17 14.06 -42.12 -45.32
C ASP A 17 15.31 -41.78 -44.46
N TYR A 18 15.32 -40.61 -43.80
CA TYR A 18 16.39 -40.16 -42.92
C TYR A 18 16.07 -40.40 -41.44
N LYS A 19 16.63 -41.46 -40.87
CA LYS A 19 16.44 -41.91 -39.48
C LYS A 19 17.73 -41.79 -38.66
N PRO A 20 17.67 -41.68 -37.33
CA PRO A 20 18.89 -41.75 -36.53
C PRO A 20 19.53 -43.14 -36.69
N LYS A 21 20.83 -43.17 -36.99
CA LYS A 21 21.63 -44.40 -37.02
C LYS A 21 21.83 -44.91 -35.59
N LEU A 22 22.10 -46.20 -35.44
CA LEU A 22 22.44 -46.78 -34.14
C LEU A 22 23.92 -46.60 -33.81
N GLY A 23 24.23 -46.39 -32.53
CA GLY A 23 25.57 -46.43 -31.96
C GLY A 23 26.07 -47.85 -31.76
N ALA A 24 27.32 -47.98 -31.29
CA ALA A 24 27.92 -49.28 -30.96
C ALA A 24 27.19 -50.00 -29.81
N ASP A 25 26.44 -49.23 -29.01
CA ASP A 25 25.58 -49.65 -27.91
C ASP A 25 24.14 -50.01 -28.36
N GLY A 26 23.87 -50.03 -29.66
CA GLY A 26 22.56 -50.32 -30.23
C GLY A 26 21.52 -49.19 -30.05
N LYS A 27 21.90 -48.03 -29.48
CA LYS A 27 20.98 -46.92 -29.25
C LYS A 27 20.99 -45.91 -30.40
N PRO A 28 19.87 -45.24 -30.73
CA PRO A 28 19.85 -44.18 -31.72
C PRO A 28 20.81 -43.05 -31.35
N LYS A 29 21.67 -42.65 -32.29
CA LYS A 29 22.63 -41.55 -32.11
C LYS A 29 22.33 -40.40 -33.07
N LEU A 30 22.84 -39.22 -32.69
CA LEU A 30 22.82 -38.03 -33.53
C LEU A 30 23.47 -38.34 -34.89
N THR A 31 22.71 -38.14 -35.96
CA THR A 31 23.14 -38.50 -37.31
C THR A 31 23.16 -37.28 -38.20
N TYR A 32 24.23 -37.15 -38.97
CA TYR A 32 24.46 -36.07 -39.93
C TYR A 32 24.37 -36.63 -41.33
N TYR A 33 23.52 -36.05 -42.16
CA TYR A 33 23.39 -36.36 -43.58
C TYR A 33 23.83 -35.13 -44.39
N PRO A 34 25.08 -35.09 -44.88
CA PRO A 34 25.54 -34.00 -45.72
C PRO A 34 24.81 -34.00 -47.06
N ASP A 35 24.29 -32.85 -47.45
CA ASP A 35 23.62 -32.68 -48.73
C ASP A 35 24.63 -32.36 -49.84
N ALA A 36 24.64 -33.19 -50.89
CA ALA A 36 25.46 -32.91 -52.07
C ALA A 36 24.90 -31.75 -52.93
N GLY A 37 23.61 -31.41 -52.77
CA GLY A 37 22.98 -30.30 -53.51
C GLY A 37 23.43 -28.91 -53.05
N LYS A 38 23.91 -28.79 -51.81
CA LYS A 38 24.37 -27.53 -51.24
C LYS A 38 25.59 -27.74 -50.34
N PRO A 39 26.81 -27.36 -50.78
CA PRO A 39 28.02 -27.51 -49.98
C PRO A 39 27.89 -26.87 -48.60
N GLY A 40 28.22 -27.65 -47.56
CA GLY A 40 28.13 -27.20 -46.16
C GLY A 40 26.75 -27.38 -45.51
N LEU A 41 25.68 -27.61 -46.27
CA LEU A 41 24.36 -27.91 -45.70
C LEU A 41 24.27 -29.38 -45.29
N VAL A 42 23.75 -29.62 -44.08
CA VAL A 42 23.64 -30.93 -43.47
C VAL A 42 22.27 -31.07 -42.80
N LEU A 43 21.57 -32.15 -43.14
CA LEU A 43 20.39 -32.57 -42.41
C LEU A 43 20.83 -33.30 -41.13
N VAL A 44 20.45 -32.75 -39.98
CA VAL A 44 20.78 -33.33 -38.67
C VAL A 44 19.53 -33.98 -38.09
N VAL A 45 19.64 -35.28 -37.82
CA VAL A 45 18.58 -36.10 -37.22
C VAL A 45 18.99 -36.47 -35.80
N GLN A 46 18.23 -35.98 -34.82
CA GLN A 46 18.42 -36.28 -33.40
C GLN A 46 18.07 -37.75 -33.08
N PRO A 47 18.56 -38.32 -31.96
CA PRO A 47 18.13 -39.64 -31.48
C PRO A 47 16.61 -39.81 -31.39
N SER A 48 15.88 -38.72 -31.08
CA SER A 48 14.42 -38.67 -31.03
C SER A 48 13.72 -38.65 -32.40
N GLY A 49 14.47 -38.60 -33.51
CA GLY A 49 13.94 -38.45 -34.86
C GLY A 49 13.66 -37.00 -35.29
N LYS A 50 13.80 -36.01 -34.39
CA LYS A 50 13.65 -34.59 -34.74
C LYS A 50 14.72 -34.16 -35.74
N LYS A 51 14.29 -33.50 -36.81
CA LYS A 51 15.15 -33.04 -37.92
C LYS A 51 15.44 -31.54 -37.81
N SER A 52 16.64 -31.14 -38.24
CA SER A 52 17.05 -29.74 -38.33
C SER A 52 18.06 -29.55 -39.45
N TRP A 53 18.07 -28.37 -40.06
CA TRP A 53 19.07 -28.01 -41.05
C TRP A 53 20.21 -27.25 -40.40
N VAL A 54 21.44 -27.63 -40.75
CA VAL A 54 22.65 -27.05 -40.21
C VAL A 54 23.61 -26.73 -41.36
N ILE A 55 24.24 -25.57 -41.28
CA ILE A 55 25.32 -25.17 -42.17
C ILE A 55 26.63 -25.31 -41.40
N PHE A 56 27.54 -26.12 -41.93
CA PHE A 56 28.93 -26.10 -41.53
C PHE A 56 29.71 -25.23 -42.49
N TYR A 57 30.40 -24.25 -41.95
CA TYR A 57 31.26 -23.33 -42.71
C TYR A 57 32.57 -23.13 -41.97
N ARG A 58 33.57 -22.59 -42.68
CA ARG A 58 34.81 -22.13 -42.05
C ARG A 58 34.76 -20.63 -41.95
N ARG A 59 34.98 -20.12 -40.75
CA ARG A 59 35.06 -18.67 -40.52
C ARG A 59 36.30 -18.12 -41.22
N LEU A 60 36.17 -16.98 -41.92
CA LEU A 60 37.27 -16.41 -42.70
C LEU A 60 38.45 -15.95 -41.82
N SER A 61 38.18 -15.45 -40.61
CA SER A 61 39.21 -14.88 -39.71
C SER A 61 40.20 -15.89 -39.15
N ASP A 62 39.75 -17.07 -38.73
CA ASP A 62 40.59 -18.09 -38.06
C ASP A 62 40.54 -19.47 -38.73
N ARG A 63 39.83 -19.60 -39.85
CA ARG A 63 39.62 -20.83 -40.62
C ARG A 63 39.00 -21.98 -39.82
N LYS A 64 38.52 -21.73 -38.59
CA LYS A 64 37.88 -22.76 -37.75
C LYS A 64 36.49 -23.10 -38.30
N GLN A 65 36.15 -24.39 -38.23
CA GLN A 65 34.81 -24.85 -38.60
C GLN A 65 33.79 -24.38 -37.56
N ARG A 66 32.73 -23.74 -38.02
CA ARG A 66 31.58 -23.29 -37.24
C ARG A 66 30.31 -23.96 -37.72
N LYS A 67 29.31 -23.94 -36.86
CA LYS A 67 28.00 -24.55 -37.06
C LYS A 67 26.93 -23.47 -36.91
N TYR A 68 26.10 -23.30 -37.93
CA TYR A 68 24.90 -22.46 -37.85
C TYR A 68 23.66 -23.31 -38.05
N THR A 69 22.75 -23.33 -37.07
CA THR A 69 21.47 -24.04 -37.18
C THR A 69 20.42 -23.09 -37.76
N LEU A 70 19.83 -23.48 -38.89
CA LEU A 70 18.70 -22.76 -39.49
C LEU A 70 17.49 -22.80 -38.53
N GLU A 71 16.68 -21.76 -38.58
CA GLU A 71 15.48 -21.69 -37.72
C GLU A 71 14.35 -22.53 -38.31
N GLY A 72 13.64 -23.24 -37.43
CA GLY A 72 12.62 -24.20 -37.82
C GLY A 72 13.18 -25.39 -38.59
N PHE A 73 12.29 -26.04 -39.35
CA PHE A 73 12.63 -27.10 -40.30
C PHE A 73 11.99 -26.79 -41.65
N PRO A 74 12.54 -25.83 -42.42
CA PRO A 74 12.00 -25.45 -43.72
C PRO A 74 12.12 -26.60 -44.73
N SER A 75 11.35 -26.52 -45.81
CA SER A 75 11.51 -27.41 -46.98
C SER A 75 12.93 -27.32 -47.54
N LEU A 76 13.39 -28.36 -48.21
CA LEU A 76 14.73 -28.47 -48.79
C LEU A 76 15.06 -27.27 -49.69
N GLY A 77 14.13 -26.83 -50.54
CA GLY A 77 14.33 -25.67 -51.40
C GLY A 77 14.50 -24.37 -50.61
N ALA A 78 13.70 -24.16 -49.56
CA ALA A 78 13.86 -23.01 -48.66
C ALA A 78 15.16 -23.11 -47.83
N ALA A 79 15.55 -24.31 -47.40
CA ALA A 79 16.82 -24.55 -46.72
C ALA A 79 18.02 -24.27 -47.63
N HIS A 80 17.96 -24.60 -48.92
CA HIS A 80 18.99 -24.29 -49.92
C HIS A 80 19.16 -22.78 -50.13
N LYS A 81 18.04 -22.03 -50.17
CA LYS A 81 18.04 -20.58 -50.29
C LYS A 81 18.64 -19.93 -49.03
N LEU A 82 18.11 -20.27 -47.85
CA LEU A 82 18.62 -19.77 -46.57
C LEU A 82 20.10 -20.14 -46.36
N ALA A 83 20.53 -21.30 -46.86
CA ALA A 83 21.94 -21.67 -46.84
C ALA A 83 22.79 -20.87 -47.82
N GLN A 84 22.27 -20.45 -48.99
CA GLN A 84 22.99 -19.53 -49.87
C GLN A 84 23.16 -18.18 -49.17
N ASP A 85 22.08 -17.61 -48.66
CA ASP A 85 22.08 -16.29 -48.03
C ASP A 85 23.13 -16.24 -46.89
N LYS A 86 23.19 -17.29 -46.07
CA LYS A 86 24.18 -17.37 -44.98
C LYS A 86 25.60 -17.61 -45.47
N LEU A 87 25.80 -18.31 -46.58
CA LEU A 87 27.12 -18.45 -47.20
C LEU A 87 27.59 -17.14 -47.85
N ASP A 88 26.67 -16.35 -48.39
CA ASP A 88 26.94 -15.01 -48.92
C ASP A 88 27.27 -14.02 -47.79
N ASP A 89 26.58 -14.12 -46.64
CA ASP A 89 26.97 -13.37 -45.43
C ASP A 89 28.43 -13.68 -45.04
N ILE A 90 28.83 -14.96 -45.11
CA ILE A 90 30.19 -15.40 -44.78
C ILE A 90 31.21 -14.89 -45.79
N SER A 91 30.90 -14.92 -47.09
CA SER A 91 31.81 -14.41 -48.13
C SER A 91 32.02 -12.89 -48.02
N ASN A 92 31.00 -12.17 -47.52
CA ASN A 92 31.07 -10.74 -47.20
C ASN A 92 31.74 -10.43 -45.85
N GLY A 93 32.36 -11.43 -45.19
CA GLY A 93 33.12 -11.24 -43.95
C GLY A 93 32.28 -11.23 -42.66
N LEU A 94 30.98 -11.51 -42.73
CA LEU A 94 30.11 -11.61 -41.55
C LEU A 94 30.21 -13.03 -40.94
N ASP A 95 30.01 -13.13 -39.63
CA ASP A 95 29.91 -14.42 -38.92
C ASP A 95 28.45 -14.62 -38.45
N PRO A 96 27.60 -15.36 -39.21
CA PRO A 96 26.19 -15.53 -38.87
C PRO A 96 25.93 -16.15 -37.50
N ALA A 97 26.83 -17.01 -37.01
CA ALA A 97 26.71 -17.59 -35.67
C ALA A 97 26.97 -16.54 -34.57
N ALA A 98 27.93 -15.64 -34.78
CA ALA A 98 28.21 -14.53 -33.86
C ALA A 98 27.05 -13.52 -33.84
N GLN A 99 26.53 -13.12 -35.00
CA GLN A 99 25.38 -12.20 -35.10
C GLN A 99 24.13 -12.76 -34.41
N LYS A 100 23.83 -14.05 -34.60
CA LYS A 100 22.71 -14.71 -33.91
C LYS A 100 22.92 -14.78 -32.39
N GLN A 101 24.15 -14.93 -31.94
CA GLN A 101 24.50 -14.94 -30.52
C GLN A 101 24.39 -13.53 -29.91
N GLU A 102 24.84 -12.50 -30.63
CA GLU A 102 24.72 -11.09 -30.23
C GLU A 102 23.27 -10.64 -30.20
N ALA A 103 22.46 -10.96 -31.21
CA ALA A 103 21.02 -10.66 -31.21
C ALA A 103 20.29 -11.36 -30.05
N LYS A 104 20.68 -12.60 -29.71
CA LYS A 104 20.17 -13.29 -28.51
C LYS A 104 20.62 -12.65 -27.20
N ARG A 105 21.86 -12.14 -27.13
CA ARG A 105 22.36 -11.42 -25.95
C ARG A 105 21.64 -10.08 -25.78
N ALA A 106 21.51 -9.30 -26.85
CA ALA A 106 20.78 -8.02 -26.86
C ALA A 106 19.29 -8.19 -26.52
N ALA A 107 18.62 -9.24 -27.02
CA ALA A 107 17.23 -9.54 -26.66
C ALA A 107 17.06 -9.98 -25.18
N LYS A 108 18.10 -10.59 -24.59
CA LYS A 108 18.14 -11.00 -23.17
C LYS A 108 18.48 -9.84 -22.24
N GLU A 109 19.24 -8.86 -22.70
CA GLU A 109 19.58 -7.62 -21.97
C GLU A 109 18.46 -6.57 -22.02
N GLY A 110 17.58 -6.59 -23.04
CA GLY A 110 16.51 -5.59 -23.22
C GLY A 110 15.17 -5.87 -22.53
N THR A 111 14.99 -7.03 -21.88
CA THR A 111 13.78 -7.34 -21.10
C THR A 111 14.15 -7.39 -19.62
N PRO A 112 13.56 -6.55 -18.74
CA PRO A 112 13.73 -6.70 -17.30
C PRO A 112 13.37 -8.14 -16.95
N ASP A 113 14.32 -8.86 -16.36
CA ASP A 113 14.11 -10.25 -15.96
C ASP A 113 12.81 -10.31 -15.14
N ARG A 114 11.84 -11.07 -15.67
CA ARG A 114 10.44 -11.08 -15.23
C ARG A 114 10.33 -11.37 -13.73
N ASP A 115 11.33 -12.05 -13.20
CA ASP A 115 11.37 -12.57 -11.85
C ASP A 115 12.21 -11.69 -10.91
N LEU A 116 12.75 -10.54 -11.35
CA LEU A 116 13.35 -9.55 -10.47
C LEU A 116 12.32 -9.00 -9.48
N PHE A 117 12.72 -8.79 -8.23
CA PHE A 117 11.84 -8.30 -7.17
C PHE A 117 11.14 -7.01 -7.57
N LYS A 118 11.86 -6.05 -8.17
CA LYS A 118 11.27 -4.79 -8.67
C LYS A 118 10.16 -5.04 -9.70
N THR A 119 10.46 -5.82 -10.73
CA THR A 119 9.52 -6.17 -11.80
C THR A 119 8.27 -6.85 -11.26
N VAL A 120 8.45 -7.79 -10.32
CA VAL A 120 7.34 -8.53 -9.70
C VAL A 120 6.49 -7.63 -8.81
N VAL A 121 7.09 -6.73 -8.02
CA VAL A 121 6.36 -5.76 -7.17
C VAL A 121 5.52 -4.81 -8.02
N GLU A 122 6.08 -4.26 -9.10
CA GLU A 122 5.34 -3.36 -10.01
C GLU A 122 4.15 -4.07 -10.66
N ARG A 123 4.34 -5.32 -11.12
CA ARG A 123 3.27 -6.16 -11.68
C ARG A 123 2.21 -6.45 -10.61
N TYR A 124 2.64 -6.81 -9.40
CA TYR A 124 1.76 -7.05 -8.26
C TYR A 124 0.92 -5.81 -7.95
N MET A 125 1.52 -4.62 -7.85
CA MET A 125 0.80 -3.40 -7.51
C MET A 125 -0.23 -3.02 -8.58
N ARG A 126 0.05 -3.30 -9.86
CA ARG A 126 -0.91 -3.11 -10.96
C ARG A 126 -2.15 -3.99 -10.78
N VAL A 127 -1.98 -5.29 -10.50
CA VAL A 127 -3.12 -6.20 -10.29
C VAL A 127 -3.78 -6.00 -8.93
N TYR A 128 -3.03 -5.57 -7.91
CA TYR A 128 -3.54 -5.26 -6.58
C TYR A 128 -4.51 -4.08 -6.64
N ARG A 129 -4.12 -2.98 -7.28
CA ARG A 129 -4.98 -1.80 -7.51
C ARG A 129 -6.30 -2.16 -8.22
N GLN A 130 -6.28 -3.19 -9.08
CA GLN A 130 -7.45 -3.71 -9.79
C GLN A 130 -8.29 -4.71 -8.96
N GLY A 131 -7.85 -5.08 -7.75
CA GLY A 131 -8.51 -6.10 -6.93
C GLY A 131 -8.24 -7.53 -7.36
N ARG A 132 -7.34 -7.74 -8.32
CA ARG A 132 -7.05 -9.05 -8.95
C ARG A 132 -5.91 -9.83 -8.26
N ALA A 133 -5.25 -9.24 -7.28
CA ALA A 133 -4.12 -9.87 -6.57
C ALA A 133 -4.51 -10.71 -5.35
N THR A 134 -5.74 -10.58 -4.83
CA THR A 134 -6.13 -11.16 -3.54
C THR A 134 -6.93 -12.43 -3.69
N GLN A 135 -6.41 -13.54 -3.14
CA GLN A 135 -7.06 -14.86 -3.03
C GLN A 135 -8.26 -14.93 -2.05
N ARG A 136 -8.48 -13.89 -1.24
CA ARG A 136 -9.60 -13.90 -0.29
C ARG A 136 -10.91 -13.88 -1.08
N LYS A 137 -11.75 -14.92 -0.91
CA LYS A 137 -13.17 -15.04 -1.31
C LYS A 137 -14.03 -13.82 -0.87
N LYS A 138 -13.73 -12.61 -1.35
CA LYS A 138 -14.42 -11.38 -0.99
C LYS A 138 -14.94 -10.74 -2.26
N LYS A 139 -16.22 -11.03 -2.54
CA LYS A 139 -17.12 -10.40 -3.51
C LYS A 139 -16.59 -10.29 -4.96
N LYS A 140 -17.46 -10.59 -5.92
CA LYS A 140 -17.20 -10.58 -7.36
C LYS A 140 -16.55 -9.27 -7.87
N ASP A 141 -16.69 -8.16 -7.14
CA ASP A 141 -16.27 -6.81 -7.55
C ASP A 141 -15.40 -6.08 -6.51
N TYR A 142 -14.59 -6.78 -5.70
CA TYR A 142 -13.73 -6.11 -4.73
C TYR A 142 -12.60 -5.31 -5.40
N LYS A 143 -12.52 -4.01 -5.08
CA LYS A 143 -11.40 -3.13 -5.41
C LYS A 143 -10.85 -2.49 -4.12
N PRO A 144 -9.53 -2.52 -3.86
CA PRO A 144 -8.98 -1.85 -2.69
C PRO A 144 -9.12 -0.33 -2.80
N LYS A 145 -9.25 0.33 -1.64
CA LYS A 145 -9.28 1.79 -1.54
C LYS A 145 -7.93 2.35 -1.96
N GLU A 146 -7.90 3.49 -2.65
CA GLU A 146 -6.63 4.06 -3.14
C GLU A 146 -5.63 4.32 -2.00
N ARG A 147 -6.10 4.80 -0.83
CA ARG A 147 -5.25 4.95 0.36
C ARG A 147 -4.53 3.66 0.76
N THR A 148 -5.18 2.51 0.58
CA THR A 148 -4.63 1.19 0.91
C THR A 148 -3.63 0.75 -0.14
N VAL A 149 -3.91 1.02 -1.43
CA VAL A 149 -2.97 0.77 -2.52
C VAL A 149 -1.68 1.58 -2.32
N LEU A 150 -1.80 2.86 -2.00
CA LEU A 150 -0.67 3.75 -1.76
C LEU A 150 0.16 3.32 -0.54
N GLU A 151 -0.50 2.91 0.55
CA GLU A 151 0.20 2.40 1.74
C GLU A 151 0.94 1.10 1.45
N THR A 152 0.31 0.16 0.74
CA THR A 152 0.97 -1.09 0.32
C THR A 152 2.16 -0.82 -0.60
N ALA A 153 2.03 0.08 -1.58
CA ALA A 153 3.16 0.50 -2.42
C ALA A 153 4.32 1.06 -1.58
N ARG A 154 4.02 1.98 -0.67
CA ARG A 154 5.02 2.59 0.21
C ARG A 154 5.77 1.56 1.04
N LEU A 155 5.07 0.60 1.64
CA LEU A 155 5.67 -0.49 2.42
C LEU A 155 6.56 -1.39 1.57
N LEU A 156 6.25 -1.55 0.29
CA LEU A 156 7.08 -2.28 -0.67
C LEU A 156 8.19 -1.41 -1.29
N GLY A 157 8.32 -0.14 -0.90
CA GLY A 157 9.36 0.77 -1.42
C GLY A 157 9.01 1.48 -2.73
N LEU A 158 7.72 1.65 -3.03
CA LEU A 158 7.22 2.38 -4.20
C LEU A 158 6.41 3.60 -3.79
N LYS A 159 6.46 4.65 -4.61
CA LYS A 159 5.61 5.86 -4.53
C LYS A 159 4.96 6.10 -5.89
N PRO A 160 3.83 6.84 -5.98
CA PRO A 160 3.28 7.26 -7.27
C PRO A 160 4.34 7.96 -8.11
N ASP A 161 4.39 7.59 -9.39
CA ASP A 161 5.26 8.25 -10.35
C ASP A 161 4.65 9.62 -10.71
N PRO A 162 5.39 10.74 -10.56
CA PRO A 162 4.90 12.06 -10.92
C PRO A 162 4.65 12.22 -12.43
N GLU A 163 5.34 11.47 -13.28
CA GLU A 163 5.23 11.54 -14.74
C GLU A 163 4.22 10.53 -15.29
N ASN A 164 3.92 9.47 -14.54
CA ASN A 164 2.96 8.45 -14.93
C ASN A 164 1.91 8.22 -13.82
N PRO A 165 0.66 8.72 -13.97
CA PRO A 165 -0.39 8.58 -12.98
C PRO A 165 -0.73 7.12 -12.60
N ASN A 166 -0.42 6.17 -13.49
CA ASN A 166 -0.62 4.74 -13.26
C ASN A 166 0.69 3.99 -12.94
N GLY A 167 1.82 4.68 -12.96
CA GLY A 167 3.16 4.17 -12.73
C GLY A 167 3.60 4.26 -11.27
N TRP A 168 4.74 3.64 -10.99
CA TRP A 168 5.37 3.61 -9.69
C TRP A 168 6.83 4.05 -9.83
N ALA A 169 7.26 4.94 -8.94
CA ALA A 169 8.66 5.31 -8.77
C ALA A 169 9.24 4.67 -7.51
N VAL A 170 10.54 4.42 -7.51
CA VAL A 170 11.24 3.82 -6.35
C VAL A 170 11.40 4.88 -5.25
N ILE A 171 11.17 4.45 -4.01
CA ILE A 171 11.49 5.25 -2.81
C ILE A 171 12.96 4.98 -2.45
N GLU A 172 13.75 6.04 -2.35
CA GLU A 172 15.12 6.02 -1.83
C GLU A 172 15.13 5.49 -0.37
N GLY A 173 16.04 4.58 -0.08
CA GLY A 173 16.11 3.79 1.16
C GLY A 173 14.99 2.75 1.31
N GLY A 174 14.14 2.58 0.30
CA GLY A 174 12.99 1.68 0.30
C GLY A 174 13.34 0.24 -0.05
N LEU A 175 12.36 -0.65 0.09
CA LEU A 175 12.58 -2.09 -0.09
C LEU A 175 12.91 -2.48 -1.55
N VAL A 176 12.25 -1.85 -2.53
CA VAL A 176 12.57 -2.05 -3.96
C VAL A 176 13.98 -1.57 -4.31
N GLU A 177 14.52 -0.52 -3.67
CA GLU A 177 15.92 -0.16 -3.88
C GLU A 177 16.85 -1.22 -3.29
N LYS A 178 16.53 -1.75 -2.10
CA LYS A 178 17.36 -2.77 -1.43
C LYS A 178 17.37 -4.13 -2.13
N TRP A 179 16.23 -4.57 -2.67
CA TRP A 179 16.04 -5.92 -3.22
C TRP A 179 15.75 -5.97 -4.72
N GLY A 180 15.60 -4.81 -5.38
CA GLY A 180 15.04 -4.71 -6.74
C GLY A 180 15.74 -5.56 -7.78
N ASP A 181 17.07 -5.63 -7.72
CA ASP A 181 17.93 -6.35 -8.65
C ASP A 181 18.12 -7.84 -8.30
N ARG A 182 17.56 -8.28 -7.17
CA ARG A 182 17.55 -9.70 -6.78
C ARG A 182 16.36 -10.38 -7.43
N ARG A 183 16.52 -11.63 -7.88
CA ARG A 183 15.38 -12.46 -8.27
C ARG A 183 14.51 -12.75 -7.05
N ILE A 184 13.20 -12.80 -7.24
CA ILE A 184 12.23 -13.01 -6.16
C ILE A 184 12.41 -14.37 -5.47
N GLN A 185 12.84 -15.39 -6.22
CA GLN A 185 13.17 -16.72 -5.70
C GLN A 185 14.42 -16.74 -4.80
N ASP A 186 15.29 -15.75 -4.95
CA ASP A 186 16.54 -15.61 -4.18
C ASP A 186 16.33 -14.79 -2.91
N ILE A 187 15.13 -14.24 -2.69
CA ILE A 187 14.74 -13.67 -1.40
C ILE A 187 14.35 -14.80 -0.47
N ARG A 188 15.20 -15.06 0.53
CA ARG A 188 15.03 -16.14 1.51
C ARG A 188 14.18 -15.67 2.68
N LYS A 189 13.69 -16.62 3.49
CA LYS A 189 12.98 -16.29 4.75
C LYS A 189 13.83 -15.44 5.70
N ARG A 190 15.15 -15.67 5.72
CA ARG A 190 16.10 -14.88 6.52
C ARG A 190 16.13 -13.42 6.09
N ASP A 191 16.22 -13.13 4.78
CA ASP A 191 16.23 -11.74 4.28
C ASP A 191 15.02 -10.95 4.76
N VAL A 192 13.83 -11.58 4.73
CA VAL A 192 12.60 -10.96 5.19
C VAL A 192 12.61 -10.74 6.69
N ARG A 193 13.07 -11.70 7.50
CA ARG A 193 13.19 -11.52 8.96
C ARG A 193 14.17 -10.40 9.29
N ASP A 194 15.37 -10.42 8.72
CA ASP A 194 16.40 -9.41 8.97
C ASP A 194 15.90 -8.00 8.61
N HIS A 195 15.06 -7.88 7.57
CA HIS A 195 14.42 -6.61 7.25
C HIS A 195 13.39 -6.18 8.30
N LEU A 196 12.52 -7.09 8.75
CA LEU A 196 11.50 -6.80 9.77
C LEU A 196 12.13 -6.49 11.14
N ASP A 197 13.16 -7.25 11.54
CA ASP A 197 13.92 -7.03 12.77
C ASP A 197 14.64 -5.67 12.71
N GLY A 198 15.28 -5.35 11.58
CA GLY A 198 15.88 -4.04 11.36
C GLY A 198 14.88 -2.87 11.39
N LEU A 199 13.60 -3.11 11.05
CA LEU A 199 12.54 -2.11 11.24
C LEU A 199 12.21 -1.92 12.72
N LEU A 200 12.14 -3.00 13.50
CA LEU A 200 11.89 -2.95 14.94
C LEU A 200 13.01 -2.16 15.66
N GLU A 201 14.28 -2.52 15.40
CA GLU A 201 15.45 -1.86 16.03
C GLU A 201 15.54 -0.36 15.71
N LYS A 202 15.32 0.03 14.44
CA LYS A 202 15.43 1.44 14.00
C LYS A 202 14.39 2.35 14.65
N SER A 203 13.26 1.80 15.06
CA SER A 203 12.12 2.57 15.56
C SER A 203 11.99 2.54 17.08
N GLU A 204 12.60 1.58 17.77
CA GLU A 204 12.91 1.70 19.21
C GLU A 204 13.73 2.95 19.50
N ARG A 205 14.73 3.25 18.64
CA ARG A 205 15.52 4.50 18.71
C ARG A 205 14.73 5.77 18.41
N LYS A 206 13.52 5.65 17.84
CA LYS A 206 12.64 6.77 17.46
C LYS A 206 11.25 6.68 18.13
N ALA A 207 11.18 6.24 19.39
CA ALA A 207 10.05 6.37 20.33
C ALA A 207 8.60 6.02 19.88
N ASN A 208 8.31 5.59 18.64
CA ASN A 208 6.93 5.45 18.14
C ASN A 208 6.79 4.44 16.98
N GLY A 209 5.83 3.50 17.11
CA GLY A 209 5.23 2.77 15.98
C GLY A 209 6.01 1.58 15.40
N ALA A 210 7.10 1.16 16.05
CA ALA A 210 7.99 0.08 15.60
C ALA A 210 7.27 -1.22 15.21
N PRO A 211 6.44 -1.80 16.11
CA PRO A 211 5.80 -3.07 15.85
C PRO A 211 4.77 -2.96 14.73
N TYR A 212 4.12 -1.80 14.62
CA TYR A 212 3.14 -1.52 13.59
C TYR A 212 3.77 -1.55 12.19
N VAL A 213 4.84 -0.79 11.95
CA VAL A 213 5.47 -0.72 10.61
C VAL A 213 6.00 -2.09 10.18
N ALA A 214 6.64 -2.84 11.08
CA ALA A 214 7.10 -4.21 10.79
C ALA A 214 5.93 -5.14 10.45
N ASN A 215 4.88 -5.16 11.29
CA ASN A 215 3.70 -5.99 11.06
C ASN A 215 2.96 -5.63 9.76
N ARG A 216 2.91 -4.34 9.40
CA ARG A 216 2.31 -3.88 8.13
C ARG A 216 3.17 -4.23 6.93
N THR A 217 4.49 -4.12 7.05
CA THR A 217 5.43 -4.52 5.98
C THR A 217 5.31 -6.01 5.69
N TYR A 218 5.28 -6.86 6.72
CA TYR A 218 4.99 -8.29 6.55
C TYR A 218 3.62 -8.53 5.90
N ALA A 219 2.59 -7.79 6.31
CA ALA A 219 1.25 -7.90 5.73
C ALA A 219 1.17 -7.46 4.25
N ALA A 220 2.13 -6.68 3.75
CA ALA A 220 2.29 -6.36 2.34
C ALA A 220 3.12 -7.42 1.59
N LEU A 221 4.20 -7.90 2.20
CA LEU A 221 5.12 -8.88 1.61
C LEU A 221 4.53 -10.28 1.47
N ALA A 222 3.84 -10.79 2.49
CA ALA A 222 3.32 -12.16 2.44
C ALA A 222 2.33 -12.38 1.28
N PRO A 223 1.35 -11.49 1.01
CA PRO A 223 0.50 -11.61 -0.17
C PRO A 223 1.25 -11.44 -1.50
N LEU A 224 2.29 -10.60 -1.55
CA LEU A 224 3.14 -10.45 -2.74
C LEU A 224 3.83 -11.77 -3.10
N PHE A 225 4.55 -12.38 -2.14
CA PHE A 225 5.26 -13.63 -2.38
C PHE A 225 4.31 -14.78 -2.70
N ALA A 226 3.18 -14.87 -2.00
CA ALA A 226 2.16 -15.87 -2.30
C ALA A 226 1.55 -15.68 -3.69
N TRP A 227 1.26 -14.45 -4.10
CA TRP A 227 0.78 -14.15 -5.45
C TRP A 227 1.83 -14.50 -6.50
N ALA A 228 3.10 -14.16 -6.28
CA ALA A 228 4.18 -14.42 -7.21
C ALA A 228 4.40 -15.93 -7.45
N ALA A 229 4.35 -16.73 -6.39
CA ALA A 229 4.48 -18.20 -6.48
C ALA A 229 3.33 -18.87 -7.25
N GLN A 230 2.18 -18.18 -7.40
CA GLN A 230 1.04 -18.68 -8.18
C GLN A 230 1.11 -18.30 -9.66
N GLN A 231 2.03 -17.41 -10.04
CA GLN A 231 2.15 -16.99 -11.45
C GLN A 231 2.93 -18.00 -12.28
N ASP A 232 3.66 -18.90 -11.63
CA ASP A 232 4.53 -19.88 -12.27
C ASP A 232 4.77 -21.05 -11.30
N ASP A 233 4.27 -22.23 -11.63
CA ASP A 233 4.34 -23.42 -10.78
C ASP A 233 5.78 -23.93 -10.58
N ASP A 234 6.70 -23.58 -11.49
CA ASP A 234 8.12 -23.93 -11.38
C ASP A 234 8.91 -22.95 -10.50
N LEU A 235 8.31 -21.81 -10.14
CA LEU A 235 8.97 -20.75 -9.38
C LEU A 235 8.86 -20.98 -7.87
N MET A 236 9.86 -21.64 -7.30
CA MET A 236 9.96 -21.90 -5.86
C MET A 236 10.36 -20.66 -5.06
N ILE A 237 9.39 -20.00 -4.41
CA ILE A 237 9.62 -18.81 -3.55
C ILE A 237 9.55 -19.21 -2.07
N GLU A 238 10.71 -19.37 -1.44
CA GLU A 238 10.81 -19.76 -0.03
C GLU A 238 10.13 -18.74 0.91
N ALA A 239 10.29 -17.44 0.63
CA ALA A 239 9.71 -16.36 1.43
C ALA A 239 8.16 -16.41 1.50
N ALA A 240 7.48 -17.03 0.53
CA ALA A 240 6.03 -17.21 0.55
C ALA A 240 5.54 -18.09 1.72
N GLN A 241 6.42 -18.94 2.26
CA GLN A 241 6.13 -19.82 3.40
C GLN A 241 6.56 -19.23 4.74
N LEU A 242 7.04 -17.98 4.78
CA LEU A 242 7.42 -17.33 6.03
C LEU A 242 6.20 -17.23 6.95
N LYS A 243 6.38 -17.61 8.22
CA LYS A 243 5.44 -17.30 9.30
C LYS A 243 6.10 -16.27 10.20
N TRP A 244 5.51 -15.07 10.26
CA TRP A 244 5.94 -14.00 11.14
C TRP A 244 5.05 -13.92 12.38
N ASN A 245 5.67 -14.02 13.55
CA ASN A 245 5.02 -13.74 14.81
C ASN A 245 4.96 -12.23 14.97
N LYS A 246 3.76 -11.66 14.86
CA LYS A 246 3.58 -10.22 14.94
C LYS A 246 4.11 -9.70 16.27
N ALA A 247 4.95 -8.67 16.20
CA ALA A 247 5.41 -7.97 17.39
C ALA A 247 4.22 -7.32 18.10
N ALA A 248 4.24 -7.32 19.43
CA ALA A 248 3.15 -6.76 20.23
C ALA A 248 2.98 -5.26 19.94
N GLU A 249 1.83 -4.88 19.40
CA GLU A 249 1.45 -3.49 19.19
C GLU A 249 0.81 -2.96 20.48
N GLN A 250 1.43 -2.00 21.14
CA GLN A 250 0.79 -1.28 22.24
C GLN A 250 -0.30 -0.37 21.67
N LYS A 251 -1.56 -0.73 21.92
CA LYS A 251 -2.70 0.14 21.63
C LYS A 251 -2.73 1.24 22.69
N ARG A 252 -2.21 2.42 22.37
CA ARG A 252 -2.28 3.58 23.26
C ARG A 252 -3.70 4.14 23.24
N GLU A 253 -4.49 3.85 24.25
CA GLU A 253 -5.82 4.44 24.46
C GLU A 253 -5.66 5.72 25.28
N ARG A 254 -5.40 6.83 24.59
CA ARG A 254 -5.30 8.16 25.19
C ARG A 254 -6.56 8.97 24.89
N PHE A 255 -7.11 9.61 25.91
CA PHE A 255 -8.22 10.56 25.84
C PHE A 255 -7.92 11.74 26.77
N LEU A 256 -8.38 12.95 26.44
CA LEU A 256 -8.11 14.16 27.23
C LEU A 256 -8.83 14.13 28.58
N ASN A 257 -8.16 14.53 29.65
CA ASN A 257 -8.81 14.75 30.95
C ASN A 257 -9.55 16.11 31.00
N GLN A 258 -10.16 16.45 32.13
CA GLN A 258 -10.96 17.68 32.26
C GLN A 258 -10.13 18.96 32.05
N ASP A 259 -8.95 19.05 32.66
CA ASP A 259 -8.04 20.20 32.49
C ASP A 259 -7.57 20.32 31.04
N GLU A 260 -7.22 19.20 30.42
CA GLU A 260 -6.81 19.16 29.02
C GLU A 260 -7.93 19.56 28.06
N ILE A 261 -9.19 19.26 28.38
CA ILE A 261 -10.35 19.76 27.64
C ILE A 261 -10.43 21.29 27.75
N ARG A 262 -10.22 21.86 28.94
CA ARG A 262 -10.21 23.33 29.14
C ARG A 262 -9.08 23.98 28.34
N TRP A 263 -7.86 23.48 28.46
CA TRP A 263 -6.69 23.99 27.73
C TRP A 263 -6.87 23.83 26.23
N PHE A 264 -7.42 22.71 25.77
CA PHE A 264 -7.73 22.49 24.36
C PHE A 264 -8.78 23.48 23.83
N TRP A 265 -9.83 23.76 24.60
CA TRP A 265 -10.86 24.72 24.20
C TRP A 265 -10.30 26.13 24.02
N GLN A 266 -9.43 26.56 24.94
CA GLN A 266 -8.75 27.85 24.86
C GLN A 266 -7.77 27.89 23.68
N ALA A 267 -6.93 26.87 23.51
CA ALA A 267 -5.98 26.76 22.40
C ALA A 267 -6.67 26.79 21.02
N THR A 268 -7.90 26.28 20.93
CA THR A 268 -8.70 26.26 19.69
C THR A 268 -9.55 27.51 19.47
N GLY A 269 -9.44 28.52 20.35
CA GLY A 269 -10.11 29.81 20.20
C GLY A 269 -9.66 30.59 18.96
N GLU A 270 -10.24 31.78 18.78
CA GLU A 270 -9.83 32.71 17.72
C GLU A 270 -8.46 33.32 18.00
N LYS A 271 -7.84 33.87 16.95
CA LYS A 271 -6.57 34.61 17.07
C LYS A 271 -6.77 35.94 17.81
N PRO A 272 -5.74 36.46 18.52
CA PRO A 272 -4.33 36.03 18.52
C PRO A 272 -4.01 34.86 19.46
N ASP A 273 -4.85 34.58 20.43
CA ASP A 273 -4.53 33.66 21.53
C ASP A 273 -4.71 32.17 21.16
N GLY A 274 -5.59 31.88 20.20
CA GLY A 274 -5.83 30.53 19.69
C GLY A 274 -5.33 30.29 18.26
N ILE A 275 -5.57 29.07 17.77
CA ILE A 275 -5.25 28.68 16.38
C ILE A 275 -6.16 29.43 15.38
N GLY A 276 -7.42 29.66 15.76
CA GLY A 276 -8.45 30.27 14.94
C GLY A 276 -8.89 29.43 13.73
N TRP A 277 -9.74 30.03 12.91
CA TRP A 277 -10.25 29.38 11.68
C TRP A 277 -9.13 29.03 10.67
N PRO A 278 -9.20 27.86 9.98
CA PRO A 278 -10.27 26.86 10.05
C PRO A 278 -10.07 25.81 11.13
N PHE A 279 -8.86 25.63 11.66
CA PHE A 279 -8.52 24.49 12.50
C PHE A 279 -9.09 24.56 13.92
N GLY A 280 -9.20 25.75 14.51
CA GLY A 280 -9.83 25.94 15.82
C GLY A 280 -11.29 25.46 15.83
N SER A 281 -12.11 26.03 14.93
CA SER A 281 -13.51 25.61 14.72
C SER A 281 -13.64 24.12 14.35
N LEU A 282 -12.74 23.61 13.50
CA LEU A 282 -12.72 22.19 13.13
C LEU A 282 -12.46 21.28 14.34
N PHE A 283 -11.47 21.62 15.16
CA PHE A 283 -11.08 20.86 16.35
C PHE A 283 -12.17 20.91 17.42
N ARG A 284 -12.83 22.05 17.62
CA ARG A 284 -14.01 22.14 18.49
C ARG A 284 -15.16 21.26 17.99
N LEU A 285 -15.43 21.25 16.69
CA LEU A 285 -16.46 20.37 16.12
C LEU A 285 -16.15 18.89 16.34
N LEU A 286 -14.87 18.48 16.24
CA LEU A 286 -14.45 17.11 16.56
C LEU A 286 -14.71 16.75 18.02
N LEU A 287 -14.40 17.67 18.95
CA LEU A 287 -14.65 17.46 20.37
C LEU A 287 -16.15 17.41 20.70
N LEU A 288 -16.97 18.28 20.11
CA LEU A 288 -18.41 18.33 20.43
C LEU A 288 -19.23 17.20 19.80
N THR A 289 -18.79 16.67 18.65
CA THR A 289 -19.59 15.67 17.90
C THR A 289 -19.04 14.26 17.98
N GLY A 290 -17.76 14.10 18.35
CA GLY A 290 -17.05 12.83 18.25
C GLY A 290 -16.88 12.33 16.80
N ALA A 291 -17.20 13.12 15.78
CA ALA A 291 -17.10 12.72 14.38
C ALA A 291 -15.65 12.43 13.97
N ARG A 292 -15.44 11.66 12.90
CA ARG A 292 -14.08 11.34 12.43
C ARG A 292 -13.42 12.58 11.81
N LYS A 293 -12.10 12.72 11.97
CA LYS A 293 -11.29 13.80 11.38
C LYS A 293 -11.61 14.06 9.90
N SER A 294 -11.69 13.01 9.09
CA SER A 294 -12.02 13.14 7.66
C SER A 294 -13.47 13.53 7.40
N GLN A 295 -14.40 13.16 8.28
CA GLN A 295 -15.82 13.54 8.16
C GLN A 295 -15.98 15.05 8.34
N VAL A 296 -15.42 15.60 9.42
CA VAL A 296 -15.41 17.06 9.66
C VAL A 296 -14.60 17.79 8.60
N GLY A 297 -13.37 17.32 8.33
CA GLY A 297 -12.43 18.00 7.42
C GLY A 297 -12.89 18.12 5.97
N GLU A 298 -13.79 17.24 5.52
CA GLU A 298 -14.37 17.31 4.17
C GLU A 298 -15.89 17.55 4.21
N ALA A 299 -16.42 18.05 5.33
CA ALA A 299 -17.83 18.42 5.47
C ALA A 299 -18.22 19.53 4.48
N THR A 300 -19.45 19.44 3.97
CA THR A 300 -19.97 20.38 2.98
C THR A 300 -21.32 20.95 3.37
N ASP A 301 -21.70 22.09 2.79
CA ASP A 301 -23.00 22.73 3.05
C ASP A 301 -24.18 21.81 2.80
N SER A 302 -24.12 21.02 1.72
CA SER A 302 -25.21 20.10 1.36
C SER A 302 -25.45 18.97 2.37
N GLU A 303 -24.53 18.75 3.30
CA GLU A 303 -24.69 17.78 4.38
C GLU A 303 -25.43 18.36 5.58
N LEU A 304 -25.56 19.69 5.68
CA LEU A 304 -26.15 20.39 6.82
C LEU A 304 -27.58 20.84 6.50
N ASP A 305 -28.52 20.40 7.32
CA ASP A 305 -29.87 20.98 7.42
C ASP A 305 -29.94 21.80 8.72
N LEU A 306 -29.55 23.08 8.63
CA LEU A 306 -29.53 23.98 9.79
C LEU A 306 -30.93 24.26 10.34
N SER A 307 -31.97 24.15 9.50
CA SER A 307 -33.37 24.35 9.92
C SER A 307 -33.84 23.21 10.82
N LYS A 308 -33.46 21.98 10.49
CA LYS A 308 -33.74 20.79 11.29
C LYS A 308 -32.65 20.47 12.32
N ARG A 309 -31.63 21.33 12.43
CA ARG A 309 -30.46 21.13 13.29
C ARG A 309 -29.85 19.74 13.11
N LEU A 310 -29.58 19.36 11.86
CA LEU A 310 -29.14 18.00 11.52
C LEU A 310 -27.97 18.01 10.54
N TRP A 311 -26.94 17.22 10.83
CA TRP A 311 -25.84 16.92 9.91
C TRP A 311 -25.93 15.48 9.41
N THR A 312 -26.13 15.32 8.11
CA THR A 312 -26.19 14.01 7.44
C THR A 312 -24.83 13.70 6.83
N ILE A 313 -24.03 12.90 7.54
CA ILE A 313 -22.69 12.50 7.12
C ILE A 313 -22.80 11.34 6.13
N PRO A 314 -22.39 11.52 4.85
CA PRO A 314 -22.50 10.48 3.84
C PRO A 314 -21.43 9.39 4.02
N ASP A 315 -21.67 8.22 3.41
CA ASP A 315 -20.61 7.21 3.24
C ASP A 315 -19.64 7.66 2.15
N ARG A 316 -18.58 8.37 2.56
CA ARG A 316 -17.53 8.83 1.64
C ARG A 316 -16.58 7.71 1.19
N GLU A 317 -16.72 6.49 1.69
CA GLU A 317 -15.76 5.39 1.42
C GLU A 317 -16.32 4.24 0.59
N GLY A 318 -17.37 4.48 -0.22
CA GLY A 318 -17.74 3.61 -1.34
C GLY A 318 -18.45 2.30 -0.98
N GLY A 319 -19.45 2.35 -0.09
CA GLY A 319 -20.57 1.40 -0.17
C GLY A 319 -20.58 0.27 0.87
N LYS A 320 -20.20 0.57 2.13
CA LYS A 320 -20.50 -0.29 3.30
C LYS A 320 -20.67 0.48 4.62
N GLY A 321 -20.48 1.80 4.63
CA GLY A 321 -20.68 2.63 5.81
C GLY A 321 -22.15 3.00 5.97
N LYS A 322 -22.67 2.93 7.20
CA LYS A 322 -24.01 3.46 7.51
C LYS A 322 -23.93 5.00 7.46
N VAL A 323 -24.85 5.63 6.71
CA VAL A 323 -25.07 7.09 6.78
C VAL A 323 -25.28 7.48 8.23
N ASN A 324 -24.50 8.44 8.73
CA ASN A 324 -24.66 8.89 10.11
C ASN A 324 -25.39 10.23 10.12
N LYS A 325 -26.54 10.27 10.77
CA LYS A 325 -27.26 11.51 11.07
C LYS A 325 -26.90 11.94 12.49
N LEU A 326 -26.30 13.12 12.63
CA LEU A 326 -25.93 13.74 13.91
C LEU A 326 -26.78 14.99 14.15
N PRO A 327 -27.54 15.06 15.26
CA PRO A 327 -28.13 16.30 15.72
C PRO A 327 -27.07 17.36 15.97
N LEU A 328 -27.40 18.62 15.66
CA LEU A 328 -26.55 19.78 15.88
C LEU A 328 -27.02 20.46 17.17
N THR A 329 -26.14 20.48 18.16
CA THR A 329 -26.32 21.17 19.43
C THR A 329 -26.08 22.68 19.27
N ASP A 330 -26.38 23.48 20.31
CA ASP A 330 -26.41 24.94 20.17
C ASP A 330 -25.02 25.54 19.94
N GLU A 331 -24.00 25.06 20.65
CA GLU A 331 -22.60 25.52 20.44
C GLU A 331 -22.09 25.08 19.06
N VAL A 332 -22.45 23.86 18.63
CA VAL A 332 -22.12 23.40 17.28
C VAL A 332 -22.75 24.31 16.22
N LEU A 333 -24.02 24.69 16.37
CA LEU A 333 -24.69 25.62 15.46
C LEU A 333 -24.04 27.00 15.48
N ALA A 334 -23.63 27.49 16.66
CA ALA A 334 -22.92 28.76 16.80
C ALA A 334 -21.59 28.74 16.02
N ILE A 335 -20.81 27.67 16.19
CA ILE A 335 -19.56 27.47 15.45
C ILE A 335 -19.82 27.44 13.94
N LEU A 336 -20.81 26.67 13.48
CA LEU A 336 -21.13 26.52 12.06
C LEU A 336 -21.60 27.84 11.42
N LYS A 337 -22.39 28.63 12.13
CA LYS A 337 -22.86 29.96 11.67
C LYS A 337 -21.73 30.99 11.65
N GLY A 338 -20.75 30.89 12.56
CA GLY A 338 -19.59 31.77 12.65
C GLY A 338 -18.44 31.45 11.69
N LEU A 339 -18.55 30.40 10.87
CA LEU A 339 -17.45 30.01 9.97
C LEU A 339 -17.15 31.07 8.92
N LYS A 340 -15.88 31.42 8.77
CA LYS A 340 -15.40 32.19 7.60
C LYS A 340 -15.61 31.35 6.34
N ARG A 341 -16.13 31.98 5.28
CA ARG A 341 -16.47 31.32 4.02
C ARG A 341 -15.46 31.68 2.94
N VAL A 342 -14.89 30.66 2.29
CA VAL A 342 -14.09 30.83 1.08
C VAL A 342 -15.02 30.77 -0.13
N LYS A 343 -14.79 31.63 -1.13
CA LYS A 343 -15.58 31.63 -2.38
C LYS A 343 -15.36 30.34 -3.18
N ASP A 344 -16.32 29.99 -4.02
CA ASP A 344 -16.23 28.93 -5.03
C ASP A 344 -15.91 27.52 -4.49
N THR A 345 -16.31 27.23 -3.25
CA THR A 345 -16.15 25.90 -2.64
C THR A 345 -17.37 25.55 -1.79
N LYS A 346 -17.67 24.25 -1.73
CA LYS A 346 -18.70 23.69 -0.84
C LYS A 346 -18.15 23.23 0.50
N LEU A 347 -16.82 23.25 0.67
CA LEU A 347 -16.16 22.78 1.89
C LEU A 347 -16.35 23.80 3.02
N LEU A 348 -16.77 23.31 4.19
CA LEU A 348 -16.91 24.13 5.40
C LEU A 348 -15.54 24.54 5.98
N PHE A 349 -14.58 23.61 5.95
CA PHE A 349 -13.24 23.82 6.49
C PHE A 349 -12.21 23.70 5.38
N THR A 350 -11.69 24.85 4.94
CA THR A 350 -10.67 24.95 3.89
C THR A 350 -9.86 26.22 4.08
N MET A 351 -8.67 26.31 3.50
CA MET A 351 -7.89 27.55 3.47
C MET A 351 -7.89 28.23 2.09
N ARG A 352 -8.03 27.45 1.00
CA ARG A 352 -7.90 27.93 -0.39
C ARG A 352 -8.97 27.37 -1.33
N GLY A 353 -10.03 26.78 -0.79
CA GLY A 353 -11.11 26.14 -1.56
C GLY A 353 -10.92 24.64 -1.77
N ASP A 354 -9.74 24.10 -1.46
CA ASP A 354 -9.37 22.69 -1.56
C ASP A 354 -9.40 21.97 -0.20
N LYS A 355 -9.24 20.64 -0.24
CA LYS A 355 -9.21 19.81 0.98
C LYS A 355 -7.97 20.16 1.81
N LEU A 356 -8.15 20.24 3.13
CA LEU A 356 -7.04 20.43 4.05
C LEU A 356 -6.02 19.28 3.93
N ASN A 357 -4.79 19.61 3.57
CA ASN A 357 -3.74 18.62 3.37
C ASN A 357 -3.16 18.10 4.71
N PRO A 358 -2.53 16.90 4.71
CA PRO A 358 -1.97 16.30 5.93
C PRO A 358 -0.93 17.17 6.65
N THR A 359 -0.14 17.94 5.91
CA THR A 359 0.90 18.83 6.47
C THR A 359 0.29 19.97 7.27
N SER A 360 -0.77 20.60 6.76
CA SER A 360 -1.50 21.66 7.45
C SER A 360 -2.14 21.13 8.73
N TYR A 361 -2.75 19.94 8.69
CA TYR A 361 -3.25 19.26 9.90
C TYR A 361 -2.15 19.06 10.95
N ARG A 362 -0.98 18.58 10.54
CA ARG A 362 0.15 18.35 11.46
C ARG A 362 0.60 19.65 12.11
N LYS A 363 0.74 20.73 11.33
CA LYS A 363 1.14 22.05 11.83
C LYS A 363 0.12 22.61 12.83
N ALA A 364 -1.17 22.53 12.50
CA ALA A 364 -2.24 22.99 13.39
C ALA A 364 -2.32 22.17 14.68
N TYR A 365 -2.18 20.85 14.60
CA TYR A 365 -2.13 19.98 15.78
C TYR A 365 -0.94 20.32 16.69
N LEU A 366 0.27 20.49 16.14
CA LEU A 366 1.44 20.86 16.93
C LEU A 366 1.23 22.22 17.61
N ARG A 367 0.72 23.21 16.87
CA ARG A 367 0.39 24.52 17.45
C ARG A 367 -0.66 24.43 18.56
N CYS A 368 -1.67 23.57 18.41
CA CYS A 368 -2.66 23.31 19.45
C CYS A 368 -2.01 22.81 20.72
N ARG A 369 -1.12 21.82 20.61
CA ARG A 369 -0.43 21.24 21.75
C ARG A 369 0.46 22.26 22.44
N ASP A 370 1.22 23.05 21.67
CA ASP A 370 2.08 24.09 22.23
C ASP A 370 1.26 25.13 23.01
N LEU A 371 0.09 25.53 22.51
CA LEU A 371 -0.82 26.43 23.21
C LEU A 371 -1.45 25.81 24.45
N MET A 372 -1.80 24.51 24.41
CA MET A 372 -2.28 23.79 25.58
C MET A 372 -1.21 23.73 26.68
N GLU A 373 0.04 23.42 26.31
CA GLU A 373 1.16 23.41 27.26
C GLU A 373 1.42 24.79 27.84
N GLN A 374 1.32 25.86 27.03
CA GLN A 374 1.43 27.24 27.53
C GLN A 374 0.35 27.56 28.57
N GLN A 375 -0.89 27.14 28.32
CA GLN A 375 -1.97 27.36 29.27
C GLN A 375 -1.79 26.54 30.54
N ALA A 376 -1.40 25.28 30.42
CA ALA A 376 -1.13 24.41 31.56
C ALA A 376 -0.02 24.98 32.47
N ARG A 377 1.04 25.53 31.86
CA ARG A 377 2.12 26.23 32.57
C ARG A 377 1.67 27.50 33.26
N LYS A 378 0.80 28.27 32.61
CA LYS A 378 0.21 29.49 33.18
C LYS A 378 -0.61 29.17 34.43
N GLU A 379 -1.52 28.18 34.34
CA GLU A 379 -2.34 27.77 35.48
C GLU A 379 -1.49 27.18 36.63
N ALA A 380 -0.44 26.42 36.31
CA ALA A 380 0.50 25.93 37.31
C ALA A 380 1.20 27.08 38.05
N ALA A 381 1.69 28.09 37.31
CA ALA A 381 2.30 29.28 37.91
C ALA A 381 1.32 30.04 38.82
N GLU A 382 0.06 30.19 38.39
CA GLU A 382 -0.99 30.86 39.17
C GLU A 382 -1.33 30.12 40.48
N ARG A 383 -1.20 28.78 40.50
CA ARG A 383 -1.36 27.96 41.72
C ARG A 383 -0.10 27.89 42.59
N GLY A 384 1.03 28.42 42.12
CA GLY A 384 2.33 28.30 42.80
C GLY A 384 3.05 26.97 42.58
N ASP A 385 2.61 26.15 41.62
CA ASP A 385 3.28 24.92 41.19
C ASP A 385 4.46 25.27 40.26
N ASP A 386 5.44 24.35 40.09
CA ASP A 386 6.50 24.51 39.09
C ASP A 386 5.95 24.35 37.66
N PRO A 387 5.94 25.42 36.82
CA PRO A 387 5.45 25.34 35.45
C PRO A 387 6.25 24.36 34.59
N GLN A 388 7.55 24.17 34.85
CA GLN A 388 8.39 23.29 34.03
C GLN A 388 8.12 21.81 34.29
N ALA A 389 7.53 21.47 35.45
CA ALA A 389 7.09 20.11 35.76
C ALA A 389 5.83 19.71 34.97
N VAL A 390 5.09 20.67 34.41
CA VAL A 390 3.85 20.40 33.67
C VAL A 390 4.16 19.96 32.25
N SER A 391 3.79 18.72 31.93
CA SER A 391 3.91 18.13 30.61
C SER A 391 2.61 17.45 30.21
N ILE A 392 2.14 17.74 28.99
CA ILE A 392 0.96 17.08 28.41
C ILE A 392 1.44 15.84 27.66
N GLU A 393 0.93 14.67 28.03
CA GLU A 393 1.25 13.43 27.31
C GLU A 393 0.82 13.53 25.84
N HIS A 394 1.61 12.95 24.94
CA HIS A 394 1.30 12.94 23.52
C HIS A 394 -0.05 12.26 23.22
N TRP A 395 -0.97 13.02 22.61
CA TRP A 395 -2.27 12.54 22.14
C TRP A 395 -2.43 12.74 20.63
N SER A 396 -3.24 11.92 19.94
CA SER A 396 -3.52 12.11 18.50
C SER A 396 -4.87 12.81 18.28
N VAL A 397 -5.14 13.41 17.13
CA VAL A 397 -6.48 13.98 16.83
C VAL A 397 -7.62 12.96 17.02
N HIS A 398 -7.34 11.65 16.89
CA HIS A 398 -8.34 10.61 17.17
C HIS A 398 -8.67 10.48 18.66
N ALA A 399 -7.77 10.89 19.56
CA ALA A 399 -8.01 10.95 21.00
C ALA A 399 -9.18 11.86 21.36
N LEU A 400 -9.50 12.90 20.56
CA LEU A 400 -10.71 13.71 20.79
C LEU A 400 -11.98 12.86 20.74
N ARG A 401 -12.04 11.93 19.80
CA ARG A 401 -13.18 11.01 19.70
C ARG A 401 -13.22 10.03 20.86
N HIS A 402 -12.07 9.53 21.33
CA HIS A 402 -12.01 8.74 22.56
C HIS A 402 -12.36 9.56 23.80
N THR A 403 -12.06 10.85 23.81
CA THR A 403 -12.47 11.79 24.87
C THR A 403 -13.98 11.86 24.96
N VAL A 404 -14.66 12.03 23.82
CA VAL A 404 -16.12 11.97 23.76
C VAL A 404 -16.64 10.61 24.24
N GLU A 405 -16.08 9.51 23.71
CA GLU A 405 -16.51 8.15 24.06
C GLU A 405 -16.38 7.84 25.56
N THR A 406 -15.23 8.19 26.15
CA THR A 406 -14.91 7.90 27.55
C THR A 406 -15.74 8.77 28.48
N HIS A 407 -15.72 10.10 28.32
CA HIS A 407 -16.42 11.00 29.24
C HIS A 407 -17.94 10.88 29.17
N MET A 408 -18.52 10.62 27.99
CA MET A 408 -19.96 10.34 27.90
C MET A 408 -20.36 9.13 28.77
N ARG A 409 -19.49 8.12 28.84
CA ARG A 409 -19.75 6.86 29.57
C ARG A 409 -19.32 6.91 31.03
N ASP A 410 -18.62 7.96 31.44
CA ASP A 410 -18.13 8.11 32.80
C ASP A 410 -19.30 8.27 33.80
N ASP A 411 -19.02 8.04 35.08
CA ASP A 411 -19.98 8.05 36.17
C ASP A 411 -20.70 9.38 36.34
N GLU A 412 -20.14 10.47 35.80
CA GLU A 412 -20.77 11.79 35.83
C GLU A 412 -21.89 11.95 34.80
N LEU A 413 -21.69 11.50 33.55
CA LEU A 413 -22.69 11.65 32.49
C LEU A 413 -23.60 10.43 32.32
N ARG A 414 -23.10 9.24 32.65
CA ARG A 414 -23.82 7.95 32.62
C ARG A 414 -24.61 7.73 31.32
N ILE A 415 -24.09 8.21 30.19
CA ILE A 415 -24.74 8.02 28.88
C ILE A 415 -24.53 6.57 28.46
N GLY A 416 -25.62 5.91 28.07
CA GLY A 416 -25.63 4.48 27.77
C GLY A 416 -24.70 4.13 26.60
N ARG A 417 -24.07 2.95 26.66
CA ARG A 417 -23.16 2.44 25.61
C ARG A 417 -23.79 2.50 24.21
N GLU A 418 -25.07 2.17 24.13
CA GLU A 418 -25.84 2.20 22.90
C GLU A 418 -25.98 3.61 22.32
N GLN A 419 -26.28 4.60 23.16
CA GLN A 419 -26.37 6.00 22.75
C GLN A 419 -25.02 6.50 22.21
N VAL A 420 -23.92 6.19 22.93
CA VAL A 420 -22.56 6.54 22.51
C VAL A 420 -22.17 5.84 21.21
N ASN A 421 -22.47 4.55 21.06
CA ASN A 421 -22.25 3.80 19.83
C ASN A 421 -23.04 4.39 18.64
N ALA A 422 -24.27 4.82 18.88
CA ALA A 422 -25.12 5.45 17.87
C ALA A 422 -24.58 6.82 17.43
N VAL A 423 -24.13 7.67 18.37
CA VAL A 423 -23.45 8.94 18.07
C VAL A 423 -22.19 8.67 17.24
N LEU A 424 -21.36 7.75 17.70
CA LEU A 424 -20.09 7.40 17.07
C LEU A 424 -20.28 6.57 15.78
N ASN A 425 -21.47 6.08 15.47
CA ASN A 425 -21.73 5.19 14.34
C ASN A 425 -20.81 3.95 14.37
N HIS A 426 -20.65 3.36 15.57
CA HIS A 426 -19.99 2.08 15.77
C HIS A 426 -20.96 0.94 15.41
N SER A 427 -20.48 -0.07 14.69
CA SER A 427 -21.27 -1.28 14.44
C SER A 427 -21.23 -2.16 15.67
N GLU A 428 -22.38 -2.39 16.31
CA GLU A 428 -22.50 -3.45 17.30
C GLU A 428 -22.36 -4.80 16.58
N GLY A 429 -21.35 -5.58 16.97
CA GLY A 429 -21.22 -6.96 16.53
C GLY A 429 -22.18 -7.81 17.34
N GLY A 430 -23.38 -8.06 16.81
CA GLY A 430 -24.43 -8.80 17.50
C GLY A 430 -25.81 -8.21 17.22
N MET A 431 -26.86 -9.04 17.30
CA MET A 431 -28.25 -8.66 17.10
C MET A 431 -28.72 -7.63 18.15
N SER A 432 -28.76 -6.34 17.79
CA SER A 432 -29.49 -5.27 18.49
C SER A 432 -29.28 -3.94 17.73
N GLY A 433 -30.24 -3.06 17.48
CA GLY A 433 -31.70 -3.09 17.59
C GLY A 433 -32.28 -2.30 16.40
N VAL A 434 -33.48 -2.67 15.96
CA VAL A 434 -34.22 -1.96 14.91
C VAL A 434 -34.85 -0.72 15.54
N TYR A 435 -34.06 0.35 15.73
CA TYR A 435 -34.64 1.65 16.02
C TYR A 435 -35.32 2.19 14.77
N ASN A 436 -36.50 2.78 14.93
CA ASN A 436 -37.00 3.65 13.87
C ASN A 436 -36.07 4.87 13.75
N HIS A 437 -36.03 5.48 12.56
CA HIS A 437 -35.08 6.54 12.28
C HIS A 437 -35.24 7.79 13.17
N ALA A 438 -36.43 8.01 13.75
CA ALA A 438 -36.72 9.17 14.61
C ALA A 438 -36.17 8.97 16.03
N GLU A 439 -36.44 7.82 16.65
CA GLU A 439 -35.91 7.46 17.98
C GLU A 439 -34.39 7.48 18.02
N GLY A 440 -33.74 6.97 16.95
CA GLY A 440 -32.29 7.00 16.84
C GLY A 440 -31.69 8.41 16.70
N ILE A 441 -32.47 9.43 16.29
CA ILE A 441 -32.03 10.82 16.22
C ILE A 441 -32.18 11.49 17.59
N GLU A 442 -33.32 11.31 18.25
CA GLU A 442 -33.57 11.90 19.58
C GLU A 442 -32.57 11.37 20.62
N MET A 443 -32.34 10.06 20.62
CA MET A 443 -31.36 9.41 21.49
C MET A 443 -29.95 10.01 21.34
N LYS A 444 -29.54 10.34 20.10
CA LYS A 444 -28.25 11.00 19.85
C LYS A 444 -28.26 12.45 20.30
N ARG A 445 -29.39 13.14 20.16
CA ARG A 445 -29.54 14.55 20.53
C ARG A 445 -29.33 14.70 22.03
N GLU A 446 -30.06 13.90 22.82
CA GLU A 446 -29.93 13.92 24.28
C GLU A 446 -28.48 13.67 24.73
N ALA A 447 -27.82 12.68 24.13
CA ALA A 447 -26.42 12.35 24.44
C ALA A 447 -25.47 13.52 24.09
N LEU A 448 -25.60 14.11 22.90
CA LEU A 448 -24.77 15.23 22.46
C LEU A 448 -25.03 16.50 23.27
N GLU A 449 -26.28 16.79 23.65
CA GLU A 449 -26.63 17.95 24.47
C GLU A 449 -26.13 17.82 25.92
N LYS A 450 -26.17 16.60 26.50
CA LYS A 450 -25.53 16.32 27.80
C LYS A 450 -24.02 16.53 27.73
N TRP A 451 -23.39 16.02 26.67
CA TRP A 451 -21.96 16.20 26.43
C TRP A 451 -21.56 17.66 26.18
N GLU A 452 -22.31 18.40 25.38
CA GLU A 452 -22.05 19.82 25.14
C GLU A 452 -22.13 20.61 26.45
N ARG A 453 -23.18 20.41 27.24
CA ARG A 453 -23.32 21.07 28.56
C ARG A 453 -22.14 20.76 29.47
N TYR A 454 -21.66 19.52 29.47
CA TYR A 454 -20.47 19.11 30.21
C TYR A 454 -19.23 19.89 29.79
N VAL A 455 -18.92 19.92 28.49
CA VAL A 455 -17.76 20.63 27.94
C VAL A 455 -17.87 22.12 28.23
N LEU A 456 -19.02 22.74 27.96
CA LEU A 456 -19.24 24.16 28.19
C LEU A 456 -19.09 24.54 29.67
N ARG A 457 -19.56 23.69 30.57
CA ARG A 457 -19.41 23.89 32.01
C ARG A 457 -17.94 23.86 32.44
N LEU A 458 -17.14 22.93 31.91
CA LEU A 458 -15.69 22.88 32.19
C LEU A 458 -14.98 24.16 31.71
N VAL A 459 -15.29 24.62 30.50
CA VAL A 459 -14.54 25.74 29.87
C VAL A 459 -14.99 27.11 30.38
N ASN A 460 -16.21 27.22 30.90
CA ASN A 460 -16.74 28.46 31.49
C ASN A 460 -16.45 28.59 33.00
N GLY A 461 -15.67 27.67 33.59
CA GLY A 461 -15.22 27.79 34.98
C GLY A 461 -16.30 27.47 36.04
N ASN A 462 -17.32 26.67 35.70
CA ASN A 462 -18.33 26.18 36.66
C ASN A 462 -18.19 24.67 36.92
N PRO A 463 -17.03 24.13 37.36
CA PRO A 463 -16.90 22.71 37.68
C PRO A 463 -17.89 22.31 38.81
N PRO A 464 -18.35 21.04 38.86
CA PRO A 464 -19.12 20.55 40.01
C PRO A 464 -18.35 20.78 41.31
N ALA A 465 -19.07 21.01 42.41
CA ALA A 465 -18.49 21.00 43.74
C ALA A 465 -17.67 19.72 43.97
N GLU A 466 -16.46 19.91 44.50
CA GLU A 466 -15.44 18.90 44.78
C GLU A 466 -16.01 17.57 45.29
N ASN A 467 -15.82 16.49 44.54
CA ASN A 467 -15.95 15.11 45.04
C ASN A 467 -14.96 14.15 44.37
N VAL A 468 -13.81 14.66 43.90
CA VAL A 468 -12.68 13.83 43.47
C VAL A 468 -11.54 14.04 44.46
N VAL A 469 -11.41 13.13 45.43
CA VAL A 469 -10.27 13.08 46.34
C VAL A 469 -9.02 12.69 45.53
N PRO A 470 -7.93 13.48 45.55
CA PRO A 470 -6.67 13.08 44.94
C PRO A 470 -6.12 11.84 45.66
N LEU A 471 -5.96 10.73 44.92
CA LEU A 471 -5.20 9.57 45.41
C LEU A 471 -3.73 9.99 45.59
N PRO A 472 -3.14 9.87 46.78
CA PRO A 472 -1.74 10.24 46.98
C PRO A 472 -0.84 9.35 46.13
N LEU A 473 0.04 9.99 45.35
CA LEU A 473 1.12 9.35 44.61
C LEU A 473 1.95 8.55 45.61
N ARG A 474 1.91 7.21 45.51
CA ARG A 474 2.84 6.35 46.26
C ARG A 474 4.25 6.65 45.79
N ALA A 475 5.09 7.13 46.71
CA ALA A 475 6.52 7.14 46.54
C ALA A 475 6.98 5.70 46.22
N ARG A 476 7.79 5.55 45.18
CA ARG A 476 8.50 4.30 44.93
C ARG A 476 9.63 4.21 45.96
N GLU A 477 9.55 3.23 46.85
CA GLU A 477 10.74 2.68 47.53
C GLU A 477 11.55 1.82 46.56
#